data_AF-A0AAD5Q0T6-F1
#
_entry.id   AF-A0AAD5Q0T6-F1
#
_cell.length_a   1.000
_cell.length_b   1.000
_cell.length_c   1.000
_cell.angle_alpha   90.00
_cell.angle_beta   90.00
_cell.angle_gamma   90.00
#
_symmetry.space_group_name_H-M   'P 1'
#
loop_
_entity.id
_entity.type
_entity.pdbx_description
1 polymer ?
#
loop_
_entity_poly.entity_id
_entity_poly.type
_entity_poly.pdbx_seq_one_letter_code
_entity_poly.pdbx_strand_id
1 'polypeptide(L)'
;MRHGLSVAELDRITRMPRHPPTEPRTSTPFVSVAHPYQLGSVRSQHSLFPVASMSAKHRYQVMGFPTQLVPSQSPHFPNYEVVRAFACQVRGRNGDDGVSRLREFDATRPWDDMWRGRVRHFYLIDPRRLSDSQLIWLDDVFHFMFEYRQALWMRNHWLHISREWEPEWLNVYTRRLALDDALRREFRKLKARMPVGMTDMIWHEPAIWAPPARPCSWIAAPVDEHPLEAQAAQLDEWEPIRVQWAVNDQTRGRFVEALVPELVAFLDARKGQCFSLPGPWDAEDYVPTSFDTNTTGSPGPSYYTDSPPALAASGDEDDGDEATKSDDEGKSAVATSI
;
A
#
# COMPACT_ATOMS: atom_id res chain seq x y z
N MET A 1 7.74 2.75 -21.17
CA MET A 1 6.80 3.63 -20.43
C MET A 1 7.66 4.49 -19.51
N ARG A 2 7.60 5.83 -19.57
CA ARG A 2 8.35 6.67 -18.62
C ARG A 2 7.60 6.60 -17.28
N HIS A 3 8.19 6.01 -16.26
CA HIS A 3 7.60 5.80 -14.93
C HIS A 3 7.37 7.11 -14.14
N GLY A 4 7.55 8.29 -14.75
CA GLY A 4 7.39 9.60 -14.10
C GLY A 4 8.42 9.94 -13.02
N LEU A 5 9.27 8.98 -12.62
CA LEU A 5 10.32 9.17 -11.62
C LEU A 5 11.43 10.10 -12.11
N SER A 6 11.87 10.98 -11.23
CA SER A 6 13.13 11.72 -11.36
C SER A 6 14.33 10.78 -11.28
N VAL A 7 15.49 11.25 -11.75
CA VAL A 7 16.75 10.51 -11.65
C VAL A 7 17.10 10.19 -10.19
N ALA A 8 16.83 11.13 -9.27
CA ALA A 8 17.10 10.95 -7.85
C ALA A 8 16.20 9.89 -7.22
N GLU A 9 14.91 9.86 -7.58
CA GLU A 9 13.98 8.83 -7.13
C GLU A 9 14.38 7.45 -7.66
N LEU A 10 14.77 7.38 -8.94
CA LEU A 10 15.20 6.14 -9.56
C LEU A 10 16.48 5.60 -8.91
N ASP A 11 17.50 6.45 -8.69
CA ASP A 11 18.73 6.06 -7.98
C ASP A 11 18.41 5.54 -6.57
N ARG A 12 17.51 6.22 -5.85
CA ARG A 12 17.08 5.81 -4.51
C ARG A 12 16.45 4.41 -4.48
N ILE A 13 15.56 4.09 -5.42
CA ILE A 13 14.83 2.80 -5.43
C ILE A 13 15.60 1.65 -6.08
N THR A 14 16.63 1.95 -6.89
CA THR A 14 17.47 0.94 -7.55
C THR A 14 18.78 0.67 -6.83
N ARG A 15 19.12 1.47 -5.81
CA ARG A 15 20.34 1.27 -5.02
C ARG A 15 20.26 -0.07 -4.27
N MET A 16 21.18 -0.98 -4.56
CA MET A 16 21.25 -2.28 -3.88
C MET A 16 21.72 -2.13 -2.43
N PRO A 17 21.13 -2.89 -1.48
CA PRO A 17 21.68 -3.04 -0.13
C PRO A 17 23.12 -3.53 -0.17
N ARG A 18 23.92 -3.07 0.80
CA ARG A 18 25.31 -3.47 0.97
C ARG A 18 25.56 -3.75 2.45
N HIS A 19 26.23 -4.86 2.76
CA HIS A 19 26.76 -5.06 4.12
C HIS A 19 27.69 -3.88 4.50
N PRO A 20 27.58 -3.37 5.74
CA PRO A 20 28.56 -2.45 6.30
C PRO A 20 29.96 -3.10 6.33
N PRO A 21 31.04 -2.38 5.98
CA PRO A 21 32.42 -2.93 6.03
C PRO A 21 32.86 -3.38 7.42
N THR A 22 32.22 -2.84 8.46
CA THR A 22 32.50 -3.11 9.88
C THR A 22 31.77 -4.34 10.41
N GLU A 23 30.89 -4.96 9.62
CA GLU A 23 30.10 -6.12 10.04
C GLU A 23 30.43 -7.34 9.17
N PRO A 24 30.46 -8.55 9.75
CA PRO A 24 30.55 -9.76 8.95
C PRO A 24 29.29 -9.89 8.07
N ARG A 25 29.45 -10.62 6.97
CA ARG A 25 28.30 -11.09 6.20
C ARG A 25 27.48 -12.04 7.03
N THR A 26 26.20 -12.13 6.69
CA THR A 26 25.29 -12.96 7.43
C THR A 26 25.73 -14.41 7.49
N SER A 27 25.53 -15.00 8.68
CA SER A 27 25.70 -16.44 8.94
C SER A 27 24.48 -17.27 8.52
N THR A 28 23.33 -16.62 8.26
CA THR A 28 22.10 -17.29 7.85
C THR A 28 22.26 -17.91 6.45
N PRO A 29 22.00 -19.22 6.29
CA PRO A 29 22.06 -19.86 5.00
C PRO A 29 20.85 -19.46 4.16
N PHE A 30 21.10 -18.92 2.96
CA PHE A 30 20.06 -18.69 1.95
C PHE A 30 20.24 -19.66 0.79
N VAL A 31 19.16 -20.36 0.46
CA VAL A 31 19.13 -21.31 -0.65
C VAL A 31 18.72 -20.57 -1.92
N SER A 32 19.58 -20.63 -2.95
CA SER A 32 19.21 -20.19 -4.30
C SER A 32 18.37 -21.28 -4.94
N VAL A 33 17.20 -20.92 -5.44
CA VAL A 33 16.26 -21.81 -6.10
C VAL A 33 15.84 -21.25 -7.45
N ALA A 34 15.38 -22.11 -8.36
CA ALA A 34 14.68 -21.64 -9.55
C ALA A 34 13.39 -20.90 -9.16
N HIS A 35 12.92 -20.00 -10.03
CA HIS A 35 11.66 -19.31 -9.81
C HIS A 35 10.54 -20.33 -9.53
N PRO A 36 9.88 -20.28 -8.36
CA PRO A 36 8.85 -21.25 -7.98
C PRO A 36 7.59 -21.17 -8.82
N TYR A 37 7.40 -20.10 -9.58
CA TYR A 37 6.27 -19.88 -10.48
C TYR A 37 6.69 -19.05 -11.69
N GLN A 38 5.91 -19.16 -12.77
CA GLN A 38 6.14 -18.40 -13.99
C GLN A 38 5.88 -16.91 -13.75
N LEU A 39 6.83 -16.06 -14.15
CA LEU A 39 6.65 -14.62 -14.11
C LEU A 39 5.68 -14.16 -15.22
N GLY A 40 4.90 -13.12 -14.92
CA GLY A 40 3.98 -12.50 -15.88
C GLY A 40 4.68 -12.06 -17.17
N SER A 41 3.98 -12.17 -18.30
CA SER A 41 4.48 -11.70 -19.61
C SER A 41 4.41 -10.18 -19.74
N VAL A 42 3.49 -9.54 -19.02
CA VAL A 42 3.38 -8.09 -18.89
C VAL A 42 4.40 -7.62 -17.85
N ARG A 43 5.18 -6.58 -18.18
CA ARG A 43 6.24 -6.05 -17.32
C ARG A 43 6.17 -4.53 -17.28
N SER A 44 6.36 -3.95 -16.09
CA SER A 44 6.37 -2.49 -15.89
C SER A 44 5.10 -1.79 -16.39
N GLN A 45 3.95 -2.42 -16.21
CA GLN A 45 2.61 -1.91 -16.53
C GLN A 45 1.69 -2.27 -15.37
N HIS A 46 1.44 -1.30 -14.48
CA HIS A 46 0.99 -1.58 -13.11
C HIS A 46 -0.50 -1.33 -12.89
N SER A 47 -1.20 -0.72 -13.85
CA SER A 47 -2.64 -0.49 -13.79
C SER A 47 -3.23 -0.59 -15.19
N LEU A 48 -4.43 -1.18 -15.30
CA LEU A 48 -5.27 -1.09 -16.49
C LEU A 48 -5.61 0.35 -16.88
N PHE A 49 -5.48 1.30 -15.95
CA PHE A 49 -5.60 2.72 -16.22
C PHE A 49 -4.21 3.28 -16.52
N PRO A 50 -3.82 3.45 -17.80
CA PRO A 50 -2.47 3.86 -18.14
C PRO A 50 -2.10 5.18 -17.47
N VAL A 51 -1.17 5.11 -16.52
CA VAL A 51 -0.54 6.27 -15.90
C VAL A 51 0.65 6.67 -16.76
N ALA A 52 0.42 7.58 -17.71
CA ALA A 52 1.50 8.07 -18.59
C ALA A 52 2.62 8.78 -17.80
N SER A 53 2.29 9.30 -16.61
CA SER A 53 3.20 9.91 -15.63
C SER A 53 2.50 10.02 -14.27
N MET A 54 3.24 9.91 -13.16
CA MET A 54 2.72 10.16 -11.79
C MET A 54 2.10 11.58 -11.62
N SER A 55 2.43 12.51 -12.52
CA SER A 55 1.94 13.89 -12.54
C SER A 55 0.83 14.16 -13.56
N ALA A 56 0.45 13.17 -14.38
CA ALA A 56 -0.58 13.37 -15.40
C ALA A 56 -1.97 13.50 -14.74
N LYS A 57 -2.74 14.53 -15.11
CA LYS A 57 -4.15 14.62 -14.74
C LYS A 57 -4.91 13.48 -15.41
N HIS A 58 -5.34 12.50 -14.64
CA HIS A 58 -6.15 11.40 -15.13
C HIS A 58 -7.61 11.85 -15.29
N ARG A 59 -8.17 11.66 -16.48
CA ARG A 59 -9.61 11.73 -16.74
C ARG A 59 -10.06 10.35 -17.22
N TYR A 60 -10.11 9.39 -16.30
CA TYR A 60 -10.70 8.10 -16.55
C TYR A 60 -12.00 7.97 -15.75
N GLN A 61 -12.91 7.14 -16.23
CA GLN A 61 -14.04 6.69 -15.44
C GLN A 61 -13.70 5.32 -14.88
N VAL A 62 -13.86 5.16 -13.57
CA VAL A 62 -13.73 3.86 -12.90
C VAL A 62 -15.10 3.48 -12.39
N MET A 63 -15.58 2.31 -12.82
CA MET A 63 -16.96 1.89 -12.59
C MET A 63 -17.98 2.97 -12.94
N GLY A 64 -17.77 3.74 -14.02
CA GLY A 64 -18.69 4.82 -14.44
C GLY A 64 -18.60 6.14 -13.66
N PHE A 65 -17.70 6.27 -12.67
CA PHE A 65 -17.48 7.55 -11.98
C PHE A 65 -16.24 8.29 -12.48
N PRO A 66 -16.33 9.61 -12.71
CA PRO A 66 -15.15 10.44 -12.95
C PRO A 66 -14.19 10.40 -11.76
N THR A 67 -12.91 10.18 -12.05
CA THR A 67 -11.85 10.20 -11.03
C THR A 67 -11.02 11.48 -11.08
N GLN A 68 -10.37 11.80 -9.96
CA GLN A 68 -9.33 12.81 -9.85
C GLN A 68 -7.99 12.19 -9.46
N LEU A 69 -6.89 12.89 -9.75
CA LEU A 69 -5.53 12.50 -9.38
C LEU A 69 -5.33 12.63 -7.86
N VAL A 70 -4.77 11.59 -7.25
CA VAL A 70 -4.23 11.59 -5.89
C VAL A 70 -2.72 11.89 -5.97
N PRO A 71 -2.27 13.10 -5.60
CA PRO A 71 -0.87 13.48 -5.70
C PRO A 71 -0.02 12.72 -4.67
N SER A 72 1.30 12.67 -4.92
CA SER A 72 2.29 12.09 -4.00
C SER A 72 2.05 10.63 -3.63
N GLN A 73 1.38 9.88 -4.52
CA GLN A 73 1.23 8.43 -4.37
C GLN A 73 2.58 7.72 -4.60
N SER A 74 2.76 6.58 -3.95
CA SER A 74 3.91 5.70 -4.22
C SER A 74 3.92 5.27 -5.69
N PRO A 75 5.09 5.15 -6.33
CA PRO A 75 5.17 4.69 -7.71
C PRO A 75 4.39 3.40 -7.91
N HIS A 76 3.69 3.33 -9.04
CA HIS A 76 2.90 2.18 -9.49
C HIS A 76 1.61 1.89 -8.74
N PHE A 77 1.40 2.45 -7.55
CA PHE A 77 0.12 2.33 -6.87
C PHE A 77 -0.95 3.19 -7.57
N PRO A 78 -2.21 2.76 -7.52
CA PRO A 78 -3.34 3.55 -8.00
C PRO A 78 -3.34 4.94 -7.39
N ASN A 79 -3.29 5.96 -8.24
CA ASN A 79 -3.21 7.36 -7.86
C ASN A 79 -4.48 8.12 -8.26
N TYR A 80 -5.64 7.48 -8.11
CA TYR A 80 -6.92 8.09 -8.41
C TYR A 80 -7.92 7.85 -7.28
N GLU A 81 -8.91 8.74 -7.21
CA GLU A 81 -10.07 8.62 -6.33
C GLU A 81 -11.31 9.25 -6.99
N VAL A 82 -12.50 8.98 -6.46
CA VAL A 82 -13.74 9.60 -6.96
C VAL A 82 -13.71 11.11 -6.72
N VAL A 83 -14.15 11.88 -7.70
CA VAL A 83 -14.37 13.33 -7.53
C VAL A 83 -15.45 13.57 -6.45
N ARG A 84 -15.17 14.44 -5.47
CA ARG A 84 -16.05 14.70 -4.31
C ARG A 84 -17.51 15.00 -4.68
N ALA A 85 -17.75 15.64 -5.82
CA ALA A 85 -19.10 15.94 -6.32
C ALA A 85 -19.99 14.70 -6.55
N PHE A 86 -19.40 13.50 -6.62
CA PHE A 86 -20.12 12.24 -6.80
C PHE A 86 -20.28 11.42 -5.52
N ALA A 87 -19.93 11.97 -4.35
CA ALA A 87 -19.98 11.23 -3.07
C ALA A 87 -21.37 10.67 -2.75
N CYS A 88 -22.46 11.39 -3.07
CA CYS A 88 -23.83 10.91 -2.88
C CYS A 88 -24.17 9.73 -3.80
N GLN A 89 -23.74 9.78 -5.06
CA GLN A 89 -23.95 8.67 -6.00
C GLN A 89 -23.13 7.44 -5.59
N VAL A 90 -21.92 7.64 -5.07
CA VAL A 90 -21.11 6.54 -4.52
C VAL A 90 -21.79 5.93 -3.30
N ARG A 91 -22.33 6.75 -2.38
CA ARG A 91 -23.10 6.26 -1.24
C ARG A 91 -24.26 5.37 -1.67
N GLY A 92 -24.96 5.76 -2.73
CA GLY A 92 -26.06 4.98 -3.30
C GLY A 92 -25.67 3.57 -3.74
N ARG A 93 -24.39 3.33 -4.10
CA ARG A 93 -23.91 1.99 -4.48
C ARG A 93 -23.79 1.02 -3.33
N ASN A 94 -23.65 1.52 -2.11
CA ASN A 94 -23.56 0.65 -0.96
C ASN A 94 -24.93 0.07 -0.57
N GLY A 95 -26.05 0.57 -1.13
CA GLY A 95 -27.40 0.14 -0.76
C GLY A 95 -27.75 0.50 0.69
N ASP A 96 -28.90 0.06 1.16
CA ASP A 96 -29.35 0.33 2.54
C ASP A 96 -28.57 -0.51 3.57
N ASP A 97 -28.10 -1.70 3.17
CA ASP A 97 -27.44 -2.68 4.04
C ASP A 97 -25.90 -2.74 3.87
N GLY A 98 -25.32 -1.72 3.24
CA GLY A 98 -23.91 -1.77 2.83
C GLY A 98 -22.90 -1.92 3.97
N VAL A 99 -23.21 -1.46 5.18
CA VAL A 99 -22.32 -1.68 6.34
C VAL A 99 -22.34 -3.15 6.75
N SER A 100 -23.50 -3.80 6.78
CA SER A 100 -23.60 -5.24 7.09
C SER A 100 -22.85 -6.06 6.05
N ARG A 101 -23.01 -5.75 4.76
CA ARG A 101 -22.26 -6.41 3.67
C ARG A 101 -20.75 -6.21 3.80
N LEU A 102 -20.30 -5.02 4.20
CA LEU A 102 -18.89 -4.78 4.49
C LEU A 102 -18.40 -5.62 5.68
N ARG A 103 -19.20 -5.76 6.74
CA ARG A 103 -18.86 -6.60 7.90
C ARG A 103 -18.81 -8.08 7.54
N GLU A 104 -19.76 -8.57 6.73
CA GLU A 104 -19.77 -9.94 6.22
C GLU A 104 -18.51 -10.22 5.39
N PHE A 105 -18.17 -9.29 4.50
CA PHE A 105 -16.94 -9.37 3.72
C PHE A 105 -15.69 -9.35 4.62
N ASP A 106 -15.58 -8.42 5.56
CA ASP A 106 -14.44 -8.36 6.49
C ASP A 106 -14.36 -9.64 7.37
N ALA A 107 -15.48 -10.31 7.65
CA ALA A 107 -15.51 -11.58 8.36
C ALA A 107 -14.88 -12.75 7.57
N THR A 108 -14.71 -12.61 6.25
CA THR A 108 -13.91 -13.55 5.44
C THR A 108 -12.41 -13.41 5.68
N ARG A 109 -11.98 -12.31 6.32
CA ARG A 109 -10.59 -12.04 6.73
C ARG A 109 -9.61 -12.07 5.54
N PRO A 110 -9.84 -11.26 4.49
CA PRO A 110 -9.02 -11.28 3.27
C PRO A 110 -7.54 -10.96 3.53
N TRP A 111 -7.22 -10.28 4.63
CA TRP A 111 -5.84 -10.02 5.06
C TRP A 111 -5.10 -11.27 5.59
N ASP A 112 -5.81 -12.29 6.08
CA ASP A 112 -5.20 -13.56 6.48
C ASP A 112 -4.90 -14.41 5.23
N ASP A 113 -5.81 -14.41 4.26
CA ASP A 113 -5.56 -15.03 2.94
C ASP A 113 -4.40 -14.37 2.23
N MET A 114 -4.27 -13.05 2.36
CA MET A 114 -3.10 -12.30 1.94
C MET A 114 -1.80 -12.79 2.58
N TRP A 115 -1.80 -13.12 3.88
CA TRP A 115 -0.64 -13.71 4.54
C TRP A 115 -0.30 -15.10 4.03
N ARG A 116 -1.30 -15.95 3.81
CA ARG A 116 -1.13 -17.30 3.25
C ARG A 116 -0.63 -17.26 1.79
N GLY A 117 -1.13 -16.30 1.01
CA GLY A 117 -0.78 -16.13 -0.40
C GLY A 117 0.53 -15.38 -0.67
N ARG A 118 1.21 -14.89 0.37
CA ARG A 118 2.38 -14.00 0.26
C ARG A 118 3.53 -14.63 -0.52
N VAL A 119 4.33 -13.76 -1.14
CA VAL A 119 5.60 -14.19 -1.75
C VAL A 119 6.62 -14.49 -0.66
N ARG A 120 7.24 -15.68 -0.75
CA ARG A 120 8.22 -16.17 0.24
C ARG A 120 9.63 -16.29 -0.35
N HIS A 121 9.94 -15.45 -1.34
CA HIS A 121 11.23 -15.45 -2.02
C HIS A 121 11.71 -14.02 -2.28
N PHE A 122 13.01 -13.79 -2.12
CA PHE A 122 13.69 -12.60 -2.58
C PHE A 122 14.09 -12.75 -4.05
N TYR A 123 13.66 -11.81 -4.88
CA TYR A 123 13.89 -11.83 -6.33
C TYR A 123 14.91 -10.80 -6.78
N LEU A 124 15.00 -9.66 -6.10
CA LEU A 124 15.83 -8.53 -6.52
C LEU A 124 17.18 -8.55 -5.78
N ILE A 125 17.17 -8.72 -4.47
CA ILE A 125 18.29 -8.66 -3.54
C ILE A 125 19.00 -10.02 -3.45
N ASP A 126 20.30 -9.99 -3.19
CA ASP A 126 21.03 -11.19 -2.79
C ASP A 126 21.17 -11.14 -1.26
N PRO A 127 20.35 -11.88 -0.52
CA PRO A 127 20.32 -11.78 0.94
C PRO A 127 21.64 -12.25 1.58
N ARG A 128 22.46 -13.05 0.89
CA ARG A 128 23.81 -13.47 1.34
C ARG A 128 24.82 -12.32 1.39
N ARG A 129 24.45 -11.17 0.84
CA ARG A 129 25.27 -9.94 0.88
C ARG A 129 24.89 -9.00 2.01
N LEU A 130 23.88 -9.35 2.80
CA LEU A 130 23.45 -8.62 3.97
C LEU A 130 24.30 -9.01 5.19
N SER A 131 24.30 -8.16 6.21
CA SER A 131 24.83 -8.47 7.55
C SER A 131 23.73 -9.02 8.46
N ASP A 132 24.10 -9.55 9.63
CA ASP A 132 23.13 -10.06 10.61
C ASP A 132 22.24 -8.95 11.16
N SER A 133 22.74 -7.72 11.34
CA SER A 133 21.91 -6.59 11.77
C SER A 133 20.82 -6.24 10.74
N GLN A 134 21.16 -6.34 9.45
CA GLN A 134 20.23 -6.17 8.34
C GLN A 134 19.16 -7.26 8.32
N LEU A 135 19.52 -8.51 8.65
CA LEU A 135 18.55 -9.60 8.74
C LEU A 135 17.64 -9.50 9.96
N ILE A 136 18.17 -9.11 11.12
CA ILE A 136 17.34 -8.87 12.32
C ILE A 136 16.30 -7.78 12.03
N TRP A 137 16.69 -6.72 11.32
CA TRP A 137 15.73 -5.71 10.90
C TRP A 137 14.71 -6.24 9.86
N LEU A 138 15.10 -7.14 8.96
CA LEU A 138 14.13 -7.80 8.06
C LEU A 138 13.15 -8.70 8.81
N ASP A 139 13.59 -9.35 9.89
CA ASP A 139 12.72 -10.12 10.78
C ASP A 139 11.65 -9.21 11.43
N ASP A 140 12.06 -8.04 11.92
CA ASP A 140 11.14 -6.99 12.39
C ASP A 140 10.15 -6.56 11.30
N VAL A 141 10.58 -6.48 10.03
CA VAL A 141 9.70 -6.16 8.90
C VAL A 141 8.66 -7.26 8.71
N PHE A 142 9.03 -8.54 8.76
CA PHE A 142 8.07 -9.63 8.63
C PHE A 142 7.07 -9.70 9.79
N HIS A 143 7.53 -9.44 11.01
CA HIS A 143 6.65 -9.29 12.17
C HIS A 143 5.67 -8.12 12.00
N PHE A 144 6.17 -6.96 11.54
CA PHE A 144 5.32 -5.81 11.22
C PHE A 144 4.27 -6.16 10.14
N MET A 145 4.67 -6.85 9.08
CA MET A 145 3.76 -7.28 8.01
C MET A 145 2.63 -8.15 8.56
N PHE A 146 2.95 -9.10 9.45
CA PHE A 146 1.94 -9.95 10.07
C PHE A 146 1.03 -9.16 11.02
N GLU A 147 1.61 -8.33 11.89
CA GLU A 147 0.86 -7.55 12.89
C GLU A 147 -0.09 -6.56 12.22
N TYR A 148 0.31 -5.94 11.11
CA TYR A 148 -0.44 -4.89 10.41
C TYR A 148 -1.12 -5.35 9.12
N ARG A 149 -1.23 -6.66 8.88
CA ARG A 149 -1.82 -7.21 7.63
C ARG A 149 -3.22 -6.69 7.33
N GLN A 150 -4.11 -6.54 8.33
CA GLN A 150 -5.45 -5.98 8.11
C GLN A 150 -5.39 -4.51 7.68
N ALA A 151 -4.63 -3.67 8.41
CA ALA A 151 -4.45 -2.27 8.05
C ALA A 151 -3.79 -2.10 6.67
N LEU A 152 -2.78 -2.91 6.34
CA LEU A 152 -2.14 -2.94 5.02
C LEU A 152 -3.13 -3.31 3.92
N TRP A 153 -3.91 -4.37 4.12
CA TRP A 153 -4.93 -4.81 3.17
C TRP A 153 -5.95 -3.70 2.90
N MET A 154 -6.49 -3.10 3.98
CA MET A 154 -7.46 -2.01 3.90
C MET A 154 -6.92 -0.75 3.22
N ARG A 155 -5.64 -0.41 3.44
CA ARG A 155 -5.00 0.73 2.78
C ARG A 155 -4.85 0.50 1.28
N ASN A 156 -4.62 -0.73 0.86
CA ASN A 156 -4.61 -1.12 -0.56
C ASN A 156 -6.03 -1.25 -1.15
N HIS A 157 -7.05 -1.37 -0.30
CA HIS A 157 -8.47 -1.55 -0.64
C HIS A 157 -9.36 -0.49 0.03
N TRP A 158 -9.03 0.78 -0.21
CA TRP A 158 -9.67 1.89 0.49
C TRP A 158 -11.05 2.19 -0.10
N LEU A 159 -12.07 1.47 0.38
CA LEU A 159 -13.47 1.72 0.03
C LEU A 159 -13.82 3.18 0.31
N HIS A 160 -14.40 3.86 -0.68
CA HIS A 160 -14.80 5.26 -0.53
C HIS A 160 -15.92 5.37 0.52
N ILE A 161 -15.64 6.08 1.62
CA ILE A 161 -16.58 6.37 2.70
C ILE A 161 -16.39 7.84 3.10
N SER A 162 -17.50 8.58 3.28
CA SER A 162 -17.46 9.98 3.71
C SER A 162 -17.80 10.13 5.19
N ARG A 163 -17.21 11.16 5.83
CA ARG A 163 -17.57 11.59 7.19
C ARG A 163 -18.97 12.20 7.27
N GLU A 164 -19.52 12.61 6.12
CA GLU A 164 -20.84 13.24 6.01
C GLU A 164 -21.98 12.20 5.90
N TRP A 165 -21.64 10.91 5.85
CA TRP A 165 -22.62 9.81 5.78
C TRP A 165 -23.22 9.49 7.15
N GLU A 166 -24.16 8.55 7.15
CA GLU A 166 -24.91 8.13 8.33
C GLU A 166 -23.97 7.64 9.46
N PRO A 167 -24.39 7.72 10.74
CA PRO A 167 -23.52 7.43 11.89
C PRO A 167 -22.81 6.07 11.84
N GLU A 168 -23.43 5.07 11.24
CA GLU A 168 -22.85 3.75 11.09
C GLU A 168 -21.65 3.75 10.13
N TRP A 169 -21.77 4.42 8.98
CA TRP A 169 -20.66 4.64 8.06
C TRP A 169 -19.56 5.51 8.66
N LEU A 170 -19.93 6.53 9.46
CA LEU A 170 -18.96 7.37 10.17
C LEU A 170 -18.12 6.55 11.16
N ASN A 171 -18.72 5.57 11.85
CA ASN A 171 -17.99 4.66 12.74
C ASN A 171 -16.96 3.85 11.94
N VAL A 172 -17.39 3.22 10.83
CA VAL A 172 -16.48 2.48 9.94
C VAL A 172 -15.33 3.39 9.49
N TYR A 173 -15.64 4.58 8.96
CA TYR A 173 -14.62 5.53 8.50
C TYR A 173 -13.60 5.87 9.60
N THR A 174 -14.09 6.22 10.79
CA THR A 174 -13.22 6.64 11.91
C THR A 174 -12.28 5.52 12.34
N ARG A 175 -12.80 4.28 12.39
CA ARG A 175 -12.01 3.09 12.70
C ARG A 175 -10.98 2.76 11.64
N ARG A 176 -11.35 2.83 10.36
CA ARG A 176 -10.41 2.66 9.24
C ARG A 176 -9.28 3.69 9.32
N LEU A 177 -9.60 4.94 9.61
CA LEU A 177 -8.61 6.02 9.75
C LEU A 177 -7.66 5.76 10.93
N ALA A 178 -8.18 5.34 12.08
CA ALA A 178 -7.36 5.01 13.25
C ALA A 178 -6.36 3.87 12.97
N LEU A 179 -6.78 2.82 12.25
CA LEU A 179 -5.90 1.74 11.79
C LEU A 179 -4.85 2.24 10.81
N ASP A 180 -5.23 3.08 9.85
CA ASP A 180 -4.30 3.66 8.88
C ASP A 180 -3.22 4.52 9.55
N ASP A 181 -3.61 5.33 10.54
CA ASP A 181 -2.67 6.15 11.31
C ASP A 181 -1.73 5.32 12.18
N ALA A 182 -2.22 4.23 12.77
CA ALA A 182 -1.37 3.28 13.48
C ALA A 182 -0.34 2.63 12.56
N LEU A 183 -0.78 2.11 11.41
CA LEU A 183 0.07 1.54 10.37
C LEU A 183 1.16 2.53 9.93
N ARG A 184 0.77 3.76 9.55
CA ARG A 184 1.69 4.81 9.10
C ARG A 184 2.70 5.19 10.17
N ARG A 185 2.28 5.25 11.43
CA ARG A 185 3.16 5.60 12.55
C ARG A 185 4.18 4.50 12.82
N GLU A 186 3.74 3.25 12.92
CA GLU A 186 4.66 2.14 13.20
C GLU A 186 5.57 1.85 12.00
N PHE A 187 5.09 1.99 10.75
CA PHE A 187 5.95 1.90 9.57
C PHE A 187 7.05 2.96 9.56
N ARG A 188 6.74 4.20 9.93
CA ARG A 188 7.76 5.26 10.05
C ARG A 188 8.83 4.92 11.09
N LYS A 189 8.44 4.37 12.23
CA LYS A 189 9.38 3.90 13.27
C LYS A 189 10.25 2.76 12.76
N LEU A 190 9.64 1.77 12.08
CA LEU A 190 10.36 0.65 11.47
C LEU A 190 11.41 1.15 10.45
N LYS A 191 11.00 2.06 9.57
CA LYS A 191 11.88 2.67 8.57
C LYS A 191 12.98 3.52 9.20
N ALA A 192 12.70 4.23 10.29
CA ALA A 192 13.71 5.02 11.03
C ALA A 192 14.79 4.16 11.68
N ARG A 193 14.50 2.88 11.99
CA ARG A 193 15.45 1.90 12.51
C ARG A 193 16.20 1.13 11.42
N MET A 194 16.01 1.47 10.15
CA MET A 194 16.66 0.79 9.04
C MET A 194 18.19 0.85 9.19
N PRO A 195 18.88 -0.30 9.23
CA PRO A 195 20.31 -0.34 9.52
C PRO A 195 21.15 0.22 8.38
N VAL A 196 22.39 0.60 8.70
CA VAL A 196 23.35 1.12 7.73
C VAL A 196 23.51 0.15 6.56
N GLY A 197 23.58 0.69 5.35
CA GLY A 197 23.76 -0.09 4.14
C GLY A 197 22.48 -0.73 3.59
N MET A 198 21.38 -0.75 4.35
CA MET A 198 20.05 -1.06 3.81
C MET A 198 19.52 0.15 3.01
N THR A 199 18.66 -0.11 2.03
CA THR A 199 18.24 0.88 1.01
C THR A 199 16.76 0.76 0.71
N ASP A 200 16.15 1.83 0.19
CA ASP A 200 14.72 1.86 -0.19
C ASP A 200 14.34 0.80 -1.25
N MET A 201 15.30 0.23 -1.97
CA MET A 201 15.06 -0.91 -2.88
C MET A 201 14.36 -2.09 -2.19
N ILE A 202 14.57 -2.31 -0.89
CA ILE A 202 13.95 -3.43 -0.16
C ILE A 202 12.42 -3.42 -0.23
N TRP A 203 11.81 -2.23 -0.33
CA TRP A 203 10.36 -2.07 -0.42
C TRP A 203 9.77 -2.45 -1.77
N HIS A 204 10.62 -2.80 -2.74
CA HIS A 204 10.22 -3.32 -4.05
C HIS A 204 10.38 -4.84 -4.16
N GLU A 205 10.93 -5.50 -3.14
CA GLU A 205 10.90 -6.96 -3.07
C GLU A 205 9.48 -7.45 -2.92
N PRO A 206 8.99 -8.38 -3.77
CA PRO A 206 7.64 -8.91 -3.63
C PRO A 206 7.37 -9.62 -2.30
N ALA A 207 8.41 -10.11 -1.62
CA ALA A 207 8.29 -10.71 -0.29
C ALA A 207 8.12 -9.69 0.85
N ILE A 208 8.28 -8.38 0.57
CA ILE A 208 8.25 -7.32 1.57
C ILE A 208 7.06 -6.42 1.31
N TRP A 209 6.19 -6.26 2.31
CA TRP A 209 5.05 -5.38 2.17
C TRP A 209 5.33 -3.98 2.70
N ALA A 210 5.06 -2.99 1.87
CA ALA A 210 5.15 -1.58 2.23
C ALA A 210 3.78 -0.90 2.03
N PRO A 211 3.34 -0.06 2.98
CA PRO A 211 2.13 0.73 2.79
C PRO A 211 2.35 1.75 1.67
N PRO A 212 1.39 1.94 0.75
CA PRO A 212 1.47 3.02 -0.24
C PRO A 212 1.47 4.38 0.45
N ALA A 213 1.97 5.44 -0.22
CA ALA A 213 2.03 6.79 0.35
C ALA A 213 0.62 7.38 0.61
N ARG A 214 -0.36 6.99 -0.20
CA ARG A 214 -1.79 7.35 -0.04
C ARG A 214 -2.65 6.07 -0.09
N PRO A 215 -3.79 6.01 0.63
CA PRO A 215 -4.72 4.89 0.47
C PRO A 215 -5.15 4.73 -1.00
N CYS A 216 -5.20 3.50 -1.49
CA CYS A 216 -5.56 3.22 -2.88
C CYS A 216 -7.08 3.08 -2.96
N SER A 217 -7.75 4.02 -3.62
CA SER A 217 -9.21 4.07 -3.68
C SER A 217 -9.81 2.80 -4.29
N TRP A 218 -10.83 2.25 -3.64
CA TRP A 218 -11.72 1.23 -4.18
C TRP A 218 -13.08 1.89 -4.45
N ILE A 219 -13.37 2.02 -5.75
CA ILE A 219 -14.61 2.60 -6.26
C ILE A 219 -15.56 1.44 -6.56
N ALA A 220 -16.42 1.11 -5.60
CA ALA A 220 -17.30 -0.04 -5.70
C ALA A 220 -18.35 0.10 -6.82
N ALA A 221 -18.70 -1.01 -7.45
CA ALA A 221 -19.96 -1.19 -8.16
C ALA A 221 -21.12 -1.34 -7.15
N PRO A 222 -22.40 -1.29 -7.57
CA PRO A 222 -23.52 -1.51 -6.66
C PRO A 222 -23.38 -2.84 -5.88
N VAL A 223 -23.28 -2.74 -4.56
CA VAL A 223 -22.98 -3.86 -3.65
C VAL A 223 -24.12 -4.89 -3.62
N ASP A 224 -25.36 -4.45 -3.87
CA ASP A 224 -26.52 -5.34 -3.96
C ASP A 224 -26.55 -6.19 -5.23
N GLU A 225 -25.85 -5.74 -6.29
CA GLU A 225 -25.76 -6.47 -7.56
C GLU A 225 -24.46 -7.28 -7.65
N HIS A 226 -23.39 -6.77 -7.04
CA HIS A 226 -22.05 -7.34 -7.11
C HIS A 226 -21.46 -7.46 -5.70
N PRO A 227 -21.26 -8.67 -5.16
CA PRO A 227 -20.65 -8.88 -3.84
C PRO A 227 -19.25 -8.25 -3.75
N LEU A 228 -18.89 -7.75 -2.56
CA LEU A 228 -17.61 -7.08 -2.31
C LEU A 228 -16.42 -8.02 -2.55
N GLU A 229 -16.56 -9.32 -2.28
CA GLU A 229 -15.57 -10.36 -2.57
C GLU A 229 -15.20 -10.40 -4.06
N ALA A 230 -16.23 -10.45 -4.92
CA ALA A 230 -16.04 -10.52 -6.36
C ALA A 230 -15.45 -9.21 -6.90
N GLN A 231 -15.89 -8.08 -6.37
CA GLN A 231 -15.35 -6.77 -6.71
C GLN A 231 -13.88 -6.61 -6.28
N ALA A 232 -13.50 -7.09 -5.10
CA ALA A 232 -12.12 -7.07 -4.63
C ALA A 232 -11.22 -7.94 -5.51
N ALA A 233 -11.64 -9.17 -5.82
CA ALA A 233 -10.89 -10.07 -6.70
C ALA A 233 -10.68 -9.47 -8.10
N GLN A 234 -11.70 -8.80 -8.65
CA GLN A 234 -11.58 -8.10 -9.93
C GLN A 234 -10.62 -6.90 -9.84
N LEU A 235 -10.68 -6.13 -8.76
CA LEU A 235 -9.77 -4.99 -8.53
C LEU A 235 -8.31 -5.46 -8.44
N ASP A 236 -8.07 -6.57 -7.76
CA ASP A 236 -6.77 -7.23 -7.64
C ASP A 236 -6.24 -7.73 -9.00
N GLU A 237 -7.12 -8.24 -9.86
CA GLU A 237 -6.74 -8.65 -11.22
C GLU A 237 -6.33 -7.44 -12.08
N TRP A 238 -7.05 -6.33 -11.95
CA TRP A 238 -6.85 -5.11 -12.72
C TRP A 238 -5.61 -4.31 -12.27
N GLU A 239 -5.28 -4.36 -10.99
CA GLU A 239 -4.20 -3.58 -10.39
C GLU A 239 -3.35 -4.46 -9.45
N PRO A 240 -2.51 -5.35 -10.00
CA PRO A 240 -1.82 -6.39 -9.24
C PRO A 240 -0.88 -5.89 -8.14
N ILE A 241 -0.53 -4.60 -8.12
CA ILE A 241 0.28 -4.03 -7.04
C ILE A 241 -0.48 -3.89 -5.72
N ARG A 242 -1.83 -3.84 -5.75
CA ARG A 242 -2.66 -3.83 -4.54
C ARG A 242 -2.48 -5.13 -3.77
N VAL A 243 -2.43 -6.22 -4.53
CA VAL A 243 -2.15 -7.58 -4.12
C VAL A 243 -0.64 -7.81 -4.10
N GLN A 244 0.00 -7.37 -3.01
CA GLN A 244 1.37 -7.79 -2.68
C GLN A 244 1.44 -9.28 -2.27
N TRP A 245 0.40 -10.06 -2.61
CA TRP A 245 0.16 -11.48 -2.35
C TRP A 245 -0.64 -12.07 -3.52
N ALA A 246 -0.81 -13.38 -3.54
CA ALA A 246 -1.46 -14.04 -4.68
C ALA A 246 -2.39 -15.17 -4.26
N VAL A 247 -3.53 -15.24 -4.93
CA VAL A 247 -4.51 -16.33 -4.79
C VAL A 247 -4.02 -17.64 -5.39
N ASN A 248 -3.05 -17.59 -6.31
CA ASN A 248 -2.44 -18.76 -6.95
C ASN A 248 -1.06 -18.42 -7.54
N ASP A 249 -0.35 -19.42 -8.05
CA ASP A 249 0.98 -19.25 -8.64
C ASP A 249 1.01 -18.29 -9.82
N GLN A 250 -0.04 -18.28 -10.66
CA GLN A 250 -0.14 -17.39 -11.82
C GLN A 250 -0.19 -15.92 -11.40
N THR A 251 -1.05 -15.59 -10.42
CA THR A 251 -1.16 -14.24 -9.87
C THR A 251 0.09 -13.86 -9.08
N ARG A 252 0.80 -14.84 -8.49
CA ARG A 252 2.06 -14.61 -7.77
C ARG A 252 3.19 -14.16 -8.66
N GLY A 253 3.19 -14.58 -9.91
CA GLY A 253 4.14 -14.12 -10.94
C GLY A 253 3.93 -12.69 -11.43
N ARG A 254 2.80 -12.05 -11.11
CA ARG A 254 2.42 -10.75 -11.65
C ARG A 254 3.06 -9.55 -10.94
N PHE A 255 3.82 -9.74 -9.86
CA PHE A 255 4.54 -8.63 -9.20
C PHE A 255 5.47 -7.87 -10.16
N VAL A 256 5.95 -8.52 -11.23
CA VAL A 256 6.79 -7.92 -12.27
C VAL A 256 6.10 -6.80 -13.07
N GLU A 257 4.76 -6.78 -13.06
CA GLU A 257 3.94 -5.71 -13.63
C GLU A 257 4.16 -4.38 -12.88
N ALA A 258 4.45 -4.46 -11.58
CA ALA A 258 4.67 -3.33 -10.67
C ALA A 258 6.13 -2.87 -10.55
N LEU A 259 7.07 -3.50 -11.26
CA LEU A 259 8.48 -3.13 -11.23
C LEU A 259 8.83 -2.08 -12.27
N VAL A 260 9.65 -1.08 -11.91
CA VAL A 260 10.31 -0.21 -12.91
C VAL A 260 11.26 -1.04 -13.80
N PRO A 261 11.50 -0.60 -15.05
CA PRO A 261 12.37 -1.33 -15.99
C PRO A 261 13.76 -1.68 -15.42
N GLU A 262 14.33 -0.83 -14.58
CA GLU A 262 15.61 -1.03 -13.93
C GLU A 262 15.59 -2.20 -12.93
N LEU A 263 14.49 -2.36 -12.19
CA LEU A 263 14.30 -3.49 -11.27
C LEU A 263 13.99 -4.78 -12.05
N VAL A 264 13.29 -4.68 -13.18
CA VAL A 264 13.12 -5.81 -14.12
C VAL A 264 14.48 -6.27 -14.66
N ALA A 265 15.40 -5.34 -14.97
CA ALA A 265 16.74 -5.70 -15.40
C ALA A 265 17.54 -6.45 -14.30
N PHE A 266 17.38 -6.06 -13.02
CA PHE A 266 17.95 -6.82 -11.90
C PHE A 266 17.37 -8.23 -11.80
N LEU A 267 16.05 -8.36 -11.95
CA LEU A 267 15.36 -9.65 -11.97
C LEU A 267 15.88 -10.55 -13.11
N ASP A 268 15.97 -10.03 -14.33
CA ASP A 268 16.45 -10.78 -15.50
C ASP A 268 17.93 -11.20 -15.34
N ALA A 269 18.75 -10.36 -14.70
CA ALA A 269 20.14 -10.69 -14.40
C ALA A 269 20.29 -11.91 -13.48
N ARG A 270 19.23 -12.29 -12.74
CA ARG A 270 19.19 -13.53 -11.94
C ARG A 270 19.00 -14.80 -12.75
N LYS A 271 18.68 -14.71 -14.04
CA LYS A 271 18.54 -15.86 -14.95
C LYS A 271 17.58 -16.93 -14.41
N GLY A 272 16.42 -16.51 -13.92
CA GLY A 272 15.40 -17.43 -13.39
C GLY A 272 15.71 -17.99 -11.99
N GLN A 273 16.62 -17.37 -11.24
CA GLN A 273 16.92 -17.71 -9.85
C GLN A 273 16.35 -16.67 -8.88
N CYS A 274 16.03 -17.13 -7.67
CA CYS A 274 15.64 -16.32 -6.52
C CYS A 274 16.15 -17.00 -5.23
N PHE A 275 15.95 -16.37 -4.07
CA PHE A 275 16.29 -16.96 -2.77
C PHE A 275 15.03 -17.18 -1.96
N SER A 276 14.87 -18.38 -1.40
CA SER A 276 13.82 -18.60 -0.40
C SER A 276 14.09 -17.73 0.83
N LEU A 277 13.02 -17.26 1.48
CA LEU A 277 13.12 -16.61 2.78
C LEU A 277 13.82 -17.54 3.79
N PRO A 278 14.45 -17.01 4.86
CA PRO A 278 15.01 -17.86 5.87
C PRO A 278 13.89 -18.45 6.73
N GLY A 279 14.06 -19.70 7.17
CA GLY A 279 13.14 -20.29 8.13
C GLY A 279 13.01 -19.43 9.39
N PRO A 280 11.80 -19.26 9.95
CA PRO A 280 10.56 -19.97 9.61
C PRO A 280 9.70 -19.29 8.51
N TRP A 281 10.15 -18.19 7.91
CA TRP A 281 9.33 -17.33 7.06
C TRP A 281 9.01 -17.91 5.67
N ASP A 282 9.75 -18.93 5.24
CA ASP A 282 9.55 -19.67 3.99
C ASP A 282 8.43 -20.71 4.07
N ALA A 283 8.06 -21.15 5.27
CA ALA A 283 7.01 -22.13 5.46
C ALA A 283 5.62 -21.57 5.07
N GLU A 284 4.84 -22.41 4.40
CA GLU A 284 3.53 -22.05 3.87
C GLU A 284 2.56 -21.66 5.00
N ASP A 285 2.50 -22.51 6.02
CA ASP A 285 1.58 -22.38 7.16
C ASP A 285 2.16 -21.57 8.34
N TYR A 286 3.35 -20.98 8.18
CA TYR A 286 3.95 -20.24 9.28
C TYR A 286 3.19 -18.94 9.57
N VAL A 287 2.82 -18.80 10.83
CA VAL A 287 2.26 -17.61 11.44
C VAL A 287 3.04 -17.30 12.73
N PRO A 288 3.54 -16.07 12.92
CA PRO A 288 4.26 -15.70 14.14
C PRO A 288 3.42 -15.88 15.41
N THR A 289 2.12 -15.62 15.31
CA THR A 289 1.11 -15.86 16.35
C THR A 289 -0.20 -16.32 15.71
N SER A 290 -1.16 -16.82 16.50
CA SER A 290 -2.47 -17.23 15.96
C SER A 290 -3.13 -16.06 15.24
N PHE A 291 -3.77 -16.34 14.09
CA PHE A 291 -4.57 -15.34 13.37
C PHE A 291 -5.66 -14.72 14.25
N ASP A 292 -6.19 -15.44 15.22
CA ASP A 292 -7.22 -14.96 16.16
C ASP A 292 -6.68 -14.05 17.26
N THR A 293 -5.36 -13.84 17.31
CA THR A 293 -4.76 -12.86 18.21
C THR A 293 -4.94 -11.46 17.64
N ASN A 294 -5.79 -10.66 18.27
CA ASN A 294 -5.97 -9.26 17.90
C ASN A 294 -4.71 -8.45 18.18
N THR A 295 -4.31 -7.64 17.21
CA THR A 295 -3.19 -6.70 17.33
C THR A 295 -3.68 -5.28 17.04
N THR A 296 -2.83 -4.27 17.28
CA THR A 296 -3.15 -2.88 16.91
C THR A 296 -3.37 -2.70 15.41
N GLY A 297 -2.66 -3.46 14.58
CA GLY A 297 -2.78 -3.41 13.13
C GLY A 297 -3.75 -4.41 12.50
N SER A 298 -4.19 -5.41 13.27
CA SER A 298 -5.11 -6.48 12.87
C SER A 298 -6.07 -6.83 14.01
N PRO A 299 -7.01 -5.94 14.35
CA PRO A 299 -7.97 -6.15 15.44
C PRO A 299 -9.09 -7.16 15.11
N GLY A 300 -9.14 -7.68 13.88
CA GLY A 300 -10.13 -8.66 13.44
C GLY A 300 -11.42 -8.03 12.91
N PRO A 301 -12.39 -8.86 12.50
CA PRO A 301 -13.63 -8.41 11.85
C PRO A 301 -14.65 -7.76 12.82
N SER A 302 -14.64 -8.15 14.10
CA SER A 302 -15.47 -7.51 15.14
C SER A 302 -15.05 -6.07 15.43
N TYR A 303 -13.94 -5.63 14.84
CA TYR A 303 -13.49 -4.26 15.00
C TYR A 303 -14.53 -3.24 14.54
N TYR A 304 -15.54 -3.54 13.74
CA TYR A 304 -16.57 -2.53 13.37
C TYR A 304 -17.89 -2.63 14.16
N THR A 305 -17.96 -3.54 15.14
CA THR A 305 -19.19 -3.80 15.91
C THR A 305 -19.16 -3.20 17.31
N ASP A 306 -17.99 -2.88 17.84
CA ASP A 306 -17.86 -2.30 19.18
C ASP A 306 -18.21 -0.80 19.19
N SER A 307 -18.44 -0.21 20.36
CA SER A 307 -18.52 1.25 20.52
C SER A 307 -17.21 1.91 20.05
N PRO A 308 -17.24 2.99 19.26
CA PRO A 308 -16.03 3.60 18.73
C PRO A 308 -15.09 4.02 19.86
N PRO A 309 -13.76 3.87 19.71
CA PRO A 309 -12.82 4.42 20.67
C PRO A 309 -13.03 5.94 20.76
N ALA A 310 -13.02 6.48 21.99
CA ALA A 310 -13.11 7.92 22.19
C ALA A 310 -12.03 8.62 21.36
N LEU A 311 -12.43 9.51 20.46
CA LEU A 311 -11.51 10.33 19.68
C LEU A 311 -10.58 11.08 20.65
N ALA A 312 -9.31 10.69 20.69
CA ALA A 312 -8.28 11.62 21.12
C ALA A 312 -8.28 12.72 20.05
N ALA A 313 -8.63 13.94 20.46
CA ALA A 313 -8.57 15.12 19.61
C ALA A 313 -7.15 15.25 19.05
N SER A 314 -6.91 14.74 17.84
CA SER A 314 -5.78 15.14 17.03
C SER A 314 -6.12 16.53 16.53
N GLY A 315 -5.40 17.53 17.03
CA GLY A 315 -5.47 18.89 16.48
C GLY A 315 -5.17 18.83 14.99
N ASP A 316 -6.14 19.29 14.21
CA ASP A 316 -5.91 19.68 12.83
C ASP A 316 -4.96 20.89 12.88
N GLU A 317 -3.68 20.68 12.61
CA GLU A 317 -2.84 21.76 12.08
C GLU A 317 -3.16 21.87 10.59
N ASP A 318 -4.00 22.86 10.33
CA ASP A 318 -4.31 23.45 9.05
C ASP A 318 -3.02 24.05 8.47
N ASP A 319 -2.29 23.29 7.64
CA ASP A 319 -1.24 23.83 6.77
C ASP A 319 -1.92 24.61 5.62
N GLY A 320 -2.44 25.77 5.97
CA GLY A 320 -2.82 26.82 5.05
C GLY A 320 -1.57 27.53 4.54
N ASP A 321 -1.03 27.07 3.42
CA ASP A 321 0.00 27.81 2.68
C ASP A 321 -0.67 28.97 1.92
N GLU A 322 -0.80 30.09 2.62
CA GLU A 322 -1.24 31.38 2.11
C GLU A 322 -0.12 32.00 1.25
N ALA A 323 -0.13 31.69 -0.04
CA ALA A 323 0.66 32.41 -1.04
C ALA A 323 0.10 33.83 -1.21
N THR A 324 0.69 34.75 -0.47
CA THR A 324 0.52 36.20 -0.59
C THR A 324 0.73 36.67 -2.03
N LYS A 325 -0.36 37.11 -2.67
CA LYS A 325 -0.30 38.09 -3.77
C LYS A 325 -0.41 39.48 -3.16
N SER A 326 0.70 40.21 -3.14
CA SER A 326 0.67 41.67 -3.00
C SER A 326 0.75 42.28 -4.40
N ASP A 327 -0.42 42.61 -4.95
CA ASP A 327 -0.51 43.60 -6.02
C ASP A 327 -0.46 44.99 -5.37
N ASP A 328 0.59 45.72 -5.73
CA ASP A 328 0.80 47.14 -5.52
C ASP A 328 -0.09 47.91 -6.48
N GLU A 329 -0.96 48.80 -5.98
CA GLU A 329 -1.30 50.11 -6.54
C GLU A 329 -2.56 50.69 -5.87
N GLY A 330 -2.40 51.80 -5.14
CA GLY A 330 -3.54 52.52 -4.59
C GLY A 330 -3.22 53.59 -3.54
N LYS A 331 -2.29 54.50 -3.80
CA LYS A 331 -2.14 55.73 -2.99
C LYS A 331 -3.34 56.66 -3.24
N SER A 332 -4.22 56.79 -2.25
CA SER A 332 -5.09 57.96 -2.11
C SER A 332 -4.66 58.75 -0.87
N ALA A 333 -4.34 60.02 -1.10
CA ALA A 333 -3.87 60.97 -0.11
C ALA A 333 -4.94 61.31 0.93
N VAL A 334 -4.48 61.47 2.18
CA VAL A 334 -5.27 61.95 3.31
C VAL A 334 -5.41 63.47 3.22
N ALA A 335 -6.63 63.92 3.49
CA ALA A 335 -7.02 65.31 3.64
C ALA A 335 -6.36 65.94 4.89
N THR A 336 -5.81 67.15 4.72
CA THR A 336 -5.46 68.05 5.82
C THR A 336 -6.62 69.02 6.02
N SER A 337 -7.14 69.11 7.25
CA SER A 337 -7.94 70.25 7.72
C SER A 337 -7.27 70.87 8.92
N ILE A 338 -7.00 72.18 8.76
CA ILE A 338 -6.67 73.23 9.75
C ILE A 338 -5.34 73.10 10.47
#